data_AF-A0A2D7JKU0-F1
#
_entry.id   AF-A0A2D7JKU0-F1
#
_cell.length_a   1.000
_cell.length_b   1.000
_cell.length_c   1.000
_cell.angle_alpha   90.00
_cell.angle_beta   90.00
_cell.angle_gamma   90.00
#
_symmetry.space_group_name_H-M   'P 1'
#
loop_
_entity.id
_entity.type
_entity.pdbx_description
1 polymer ?
#
loop_
_entity_poly.entity_id
_entity_poly.type
_entity_poly.pdbx_seq_one_letter_code
_entity_poly.pdbx_strand_id
1 'polypeptide(L)'
;MTEQHLTAVFALRPSKRKAVLLERARAQAEAVYWQVLGKNEGQVKAIAQVEDAKDRRKQLMNLKKPISRAVNEKLHEPIAAGLNRDVMAAISSYIGLYRLSRKSGENQTSPEWPSKGDNVRTNHEAALNDFVFCTDREQENALRDELNRVHREPPLRPMTLARMRDARIIRIGETGALAVELNIVPMKNKKARLSTRVAGKDAVSKNDIKASKSRSKILVPLSCSKWHEQKFLNGNTKHRSSLIVRKGSRWFLLAQFETTAKPVPADKRFLGVDRGVKTPVALALADDRGQVKKCDTAAWAGNWPSDGRYGRSSPQRAKTPGSIIAQPLPAG
;
A
#
# COMPACT_ATOMS: atom_id res chain seq x y z
N MET A 1 17.11 -19.08 -4.45
CA MET A 1 16.73 -17.78 -5.03
C MET A 1 15.86 -17.05 -4.03
N THR A 2 16.18 -15.79 -3.71
CA THR A 2 15.43 -15.03 -2.70
C THR A 2 14.11 -14.55 -3.30
N GLU A 3 13.00 -14.83 -2.60
CA GLU A 3 11.68 -14.30 -2.97
C GLU A 3 11.62 -12.82 -2.62
N GLN A 4 11.14 -11.99 -3.55
CA GLN A 4 10.92 -10.57 -3.33
C GLN A 4 9.43 -10.25 -3.47
N HIS A 5 8.88 -9.51 -2.51
CA HIS A 5 7.52 -9.00 -2.60
C HIS A 5 7.52 -7.54 -3.03
N LEU A 6 6.73 -7.23 -4.05
CA LEU A 6 6.53 -5.88 -4.55
C LEU A 6 5.04 -5.56 -4.55
N THR A 7 4.69 -4.33 -4.21
CA THR A 7 3.30 -3.85 -4.21
C THR A 7 3.08 -2.88 -5.35
N ALA A 8 1.95 -3.00 -6.04
CA ALA A 8 1.58 -2.11 -7.14
C ALA A 8 0.19 -1.50 -6.89
N VAL A 9 0.01 -0.23 -7.27
CA VAL A 9 -1.23 0.52 -7.08
C VAL A 9 -1.97 0.64 -8.40
N PHE A 10 -3.16 0.07 -8.50
CA PHE A 10 -4.05 0.19 -9.65
C PHE A 10 -5.23 1.11 -9.31
N ALA A 11 -5.57 2.02 -10.21
CA ALA A 11 -6.75 2.87 -10.04
C ALA A 11 -8.01 2.11 -10.50
N LEU A 12 -8.97 1.95 -9.59
CA LEU A 12 -10.25 1.31 -9.88
C LEU A 12 -11.25 2.34 -10.40
N ARG A 13 -12.07 1.93 -11.38
CA ARG A 13 -13.13 2.75 -11.99
C ARG A 13 -14.50 2.09 -11.80
N PRO A 14 -14.98 1.93 -10.54
CA PRO A 14 -16.30 1.36 -10.31
C PRO A 14 -17.39 2.30 -10.82
N SER A 15 -18.46 1.74 -11.41
CA SER A 15 -19.69 2.49 -11.60
C SER A 15 -20.30 2.90 -10.25
N LYS A 16 -21.20 3.89 -10.23
CA LYS A 16 -21.86 4.37 -8.99
C LYS A 16 -22.36 3.21 -8.11
N ARG A 17 -23.03 2.23 -8.72
CA ARG A 17 -23.51 1.04 -8.01
C ARG A 17 -22.38 0.18 -7.43
N LYS A 18 -21.32 -0.08 -8.20
CA LYS A 18 -20.19 -0.89 -7.74
C LYS A 18 -19.44 -0.18 -6.61
N ALA A 19 -19.35 1.15 -6.65
CA ALA A 19 -18.78 1.96 -5.58
C ALA A 19 -19.61 1.85 -4.29
N VAL A 20 -20.95 1.85 -4.38
CA VAL A 20 -21.82 1.60 -3.20
C VAL A 20 -21.61 0.20 -2.62
N LEU A 21 -21.43 -0.82 -3.45
CA LEU A 21 -21.14 -2.18 -2.97
C LEU A 21 -19.78 -2.26 -2.26
N LEU A 22 -18.76 -1.62 -2.83
CA LEU A 22 -17.43 -1.52 -2.22
C LEU A 22 -17.50 -0.79 -0.87
N GLU A 23 -18.19 0.35 -0.82
CA GLU A 23 -18.33 1.14 0.41
C GLU A 23 -19.08 0.37 1.49
N ARG A 24 -20.18 -0.30 1.14
CA ARG A 24 -20.95 -1.10 2.09
C ARG A 24 -20.10 -2.24 2.67
N ALA A 25 -19.37 -2.96 1.82
CA ALA A 25 -18.49 -4.04 2.24
C ALA A 25 -17.37 -3.53 3.17
N ARG A 26 -16.74 -2.41 2.80
CA ARG A 26 -15.68 -1.74 3.58
C ARG A 26 -16.20 -1.25 4.94
N ALA A 27 -17.29 -0.51 4.97
CA ALA A 27 -17.89 0.03 6.19
C ALA A 27 -18.34 -1.09 7.14
N GLN A 28 -18.90 -2.18 6.61
CA GLN A 28 -19.26 -3.34 7.41
C GLN A 28 -18.03 -4.03 8.00
N ALA A 29 -16.97 -4.21 7.21
CA ALA A 29 -15.70 -4.79 7.69
C ALA A 29 -15.07 -3.93 8.79
N GLU A 30 -15.08 -2.61 8.63
CA GLU A 30 -14.58 -1.66 9.63
C GLU A 30 -15.40 -1.69 10.93
N ALA A 31 -16.73 -1.72 10.85
CA ALA A 31 -17.58 -1.86 12.03
C ALA A 31 -17.30 -3.16 12.79
N VAL A 32 -17.14 -4.28 12.07
CA VAL A 32 -16.80 -5.58 12.67
C VAL A 32 -15.39 -5.55 13.27
N TYR A 33 -14.41 -4.90 12.62
CA TYR A 33 -13.05 -4.73 13.13
C TYR A 33 -13.04 -4.13 14.54
N TRP A 34 -13.65 -2.95 14.68
CA TRP A 34 -13.66 -2.21 15.94
C TRP A 34 -14.47 -2.92 17.01
N GLN A 35 -15.60 -3.53 16.63
CA GLN A 35 -16.39 -4.34 17.56
C GLN A 35 -15.59 -5.53 18.11
N VAL A 36 -14.84 -6.23 17.24
CA VAL A 36 -14.04 -7.39 17.66
C VAL A 36 -12.87 -6.94 18.52
N LEU A 37 -12.16 -5.86 18.17
CA LEU A 37 -11.07 -5.35 19.01
C LEU A 37 -11.58 -4.92 20.39
N GLY A 38 -12.62 -4.11 20.47
CA GLY A 38 -13.16 -3.64 21.76
C GLY A 38 -13.61 -4.80 22.67
N LYS A 39 -14.25 -5.83 22.11
CA LYS A 39 -14.67 -7.01 22.89
C LYS A 39 -13.51 -7.85 23.45
N ASN A 40 -12.33 -7.79 22.85
CA ASN A 40 -11.19 -8.63 23.22
C ASN A 40 -10.08 -7.85 23.95
N GLU A 41 -10.25 -6.56 24.21
CA GLU A 41 -9.24 -5.71 24.83
C GLU A 41 -8.76 -6.27 26.18
N GLY A 42 -9.68 -6.51 27.13
CA GLY A 42 -9.31 -7.01 28.46
C GLY A 42 -8.56 -8.33 28.42
N GLN A 43 -9.00 -9.26 27.57
CA GLN A 43 -8.34 -10.55 27.40
C GLN A 43 -6.95 -10.41 26.77
N VAL A 44 -6.78 -9.53 25.78
CA VAL A 44 -5.47 -9.30 25.15
C VAL A 44 -4.51 -8.59 26.09
N LYS A 45 -4.99 -7.64 26.89
CA LYS A 45 -4.20 -7.01 27.96
C LYS A 45 -3.69 -8.03 28.97
N ALA A 46 -4.54 -8.99 29.38
CA ALA A 46 -4.11 -10.10 30.23
C ALA A 46 -3.05 -10.99 29.55
N ILE A 47 -3.23 -11.33 28.27
CA ILE A 47 -2.24 -12.11 27.50
C ILE A 47 -0.89 -11.38 27.41
N ALA A 48 -0.90 -10.05 27.25
CA ALA A 48 0.32 -9.25 27.16
C ALA A 48 1.17 -9.28 28.45
N GLN A 49 0.53 -9.48 29.60
CA GLN A 49 1.17 -9.60 30.91
C GLN A 49 1.78 -10.98 31.18
N VAL A 50 1.47 -12.00 30.37
CA VAL A 50 2.04 -13.35 30.52
C VAL A 50 3.53 -13.33 30.19
N GLU A 51 4.36 -13.67 31.17
CA GLU A 51 5.82 -13.68 31.04
C GLU A 51 6.31 -14.82 30.13
N ASP A 52 5.83 -16.05 30.37
CA ASP A 52 6.24 -17.20 29.57
C ASP A 52 5.79 -17.10 28.11
N ALA A 53 6.74 -17.30 27.19
CA ALA A 53 6.49 -17.15 25.76
C ALA A 53 5.62 -18.26 25.17
N LYS A 54 5.72 -19.47 25.73
CA LYS A 54 4.97 -20.64 25.24
C LYS A 54 3.50 -20.52 25.64
N ASP A 55 3.23 -20.14 26.89
CA ASP A 55 1.89 -19.91 27.40
C ASP A 55 1.21 -18.73 26.71
N ARG A 56 1.92 -17.62 26.51
CA ARG A 56 1.40 -16.47 25.75
C ARG A 56 1.00 -16.87 24.33
N ARG A 57 1.85 -17.65 23.63
CA ARG A 57 1.54 -18.15 22.29
C ARG A 57 0.32 -19.08 22.30
N LYS A 58 0.19 -19.94 23.31
CA LYS A 58 -0.97 -20.83 23.49
C LYS A 58 -2.26 -20.04 23.70
N GLN A 59 -2.25 -19.04 24.58
CA GLN A 59 -3.41 -18.18 24.83
C GLN A 59 -3.81 -17.37 23.58
N LEU A 60 -2.83 -16.83 22.84
CA LEU A 60 -3.08 -16.14 21.58
C LEU A 60 -3.71 -17.07 20.51
N MET A 61 -3.25 -18.32 20.44
CA MET A 61 -3.86 -19.32 19.53
C MET A 61 -5.29 -19.67 19.94
N ASN A 62 -5.57 -19.78 21.24
CA ASN A 62 -6.92 -20.02 21.75
C ASN A 62 -7.86 -18.86 21.43
N LEU A 63 -7.36 -17.62 21.43
CA LEU A 63 -8.12 -16.41 21.07
C LEU A 63 -8.49 -16.34 19.57
N LYS A 64 -7.67 -16.95 18.71
CA LYS A 64 -7.86 -16.88 17.24
C LYS A 64 -9.18 -17.48 16.78
N LYS A 65 -9.62 -18.60 17.36
CA LYS A 65 -10.85 -19.32 16.97
C LYS A 65 -12.13 -18.51 17.27
N PRO A 66 -12.37 -17.98 18.49
CA PRO A 66 -13.54 -17.16 18.75
C PRO A 66 -13.56 -15.86 17.94
N ILE A 67 -12.40 -15.20 17.74
CA ILE A 67 -12.29 -14.04 16.83
C ILE A 67 -12.73 -14.42 15.41
N SER A 68 -12.17 -15.51 14.88
CA SER A 68 -12.48 -15.96 13.52
C SER A 68 -13.96 -16.26 13.35
N ARG A 69 -14.59 -16.87 14.36
CA ARG A 69 -16.04 -17.14 14.37
C ARG A 69 -16.85 -15.85 14.34
N ALA A 70 -16.55 -14.91 15.24
CA ALA A 70 -17.26 -13.63 15.33
C ALA A 70 -17.18 -12.80 14.03
N VAL A 71 -16.05 -12.87 13.33
CA VAL A 71 -15.84 -12.22 12.03
C VAL A 71 -16.61 -12.94 10.91
N ASN A 72 -16.49 -14.27 10.82
CA ASN A 72 -17.11 -15.09 9.78
C ASN A 72 -18.65 -15.07 9.83
N GLU A 73 -19.24 -14.91 11.00
CA GLU A 73 -20.71 -14.80 11.17
C GLU A 73 -21.27 -13.52 10.54
N LYS A 74 -20.45 -12.47 10.42
CA LYS A 74 -20.90 -11.13 9.99
C LYS A 74 -20.47 -10.76 8.59
N LEU A 75 -19.46 -11.40 8.02
CA LEU A 75 -18.84 -11.00 6.76
C LEU A 75 -18.80 -12.13 5.75
N HIS A 76 -18.78 -11.76 4.47
CA HIS A 76 -18.53 -12.70 3.38
C HIS A 76 -17.10 -13.26 3.49
N GLU A 77 -16.93 -14.55 3.19
CA GLU A 77 -15.70 -15.31 3.51
C GLU A 77 -14.38 -14.64 3.07
N PRO A 78 -14.26 -14.05 1.86
CA PRO A 78 -13.03 -13.36 1.45
C PRO A 78 -12.68 -12.13 2.28
N ILE A 79 -13.70 -11.36 2.66
CA ILE A 79 -13.55 -10.18 3.51
C ILE A 79 -13.24 -10.62 4.93
N ALA A 80 -13.95 -11.64 5.41
CA ALA A 80 -13.74 -12.22 6.73
C ALA A 80 -12.30 -12.76 6.90
N ALA A 81 -11.78 -13.47 5.88
CA ALA A 81 -10.41 -13.98 5.87
C ALA A 81 -9.36 -12.87 5.92
N GLY A 82 -9.57 -11.76 5.19
CA GLY A 82 -8.71 -10.58 5.27
C GLY A 82 -8.78 -9.91 6.64
N LEU A 83 -9.99 -9.68 7.14
CA LEU A 83 -10.20 -9.03 8.44
C LEU A 83 -9.62 -9.83 9.61
N ASN A 84 -9.70 -11.16 9.57
CA ASN A 84 -9.10 -12.02 10.58
C ASN A 84 -7.57 -11.83 10.65
N ARG A 85 -6.88 -11.68 9.51
CA ARG A 85 -5.44 -11.40 9.50
C ARG A 85 -5.14 -10.05 10.13
N ASP A 86 -5.94 -9.05 9.79
CA ASP A 86 -5.80 -7.69 10.26
C ASP A 86 -6.01 -7.54 11.77
N VAL A 87 -7.07 -8.17 12.31
CA VAL A 87 -7.34 -8.19 13.76
C VAL A 87 -6.21 -8.88 14.50
N MET A 88 -5.78 -10.06 14.04
CA MET A 88 -4.70 -10.79 14.69
C MET A 88 -3.35 -10.05 14.60
N ALA A 89 -3.09 -9.33 13.51
CA ALA A 89 -1.91 -8.50 13.38
C ALA A 89 -1.91 -7.33 14.37
N ALA A 90 -3.05 -6.65 14.54
CA ALA A 90 -3.19 -5.56 15.52
C ALA A 90 -3.00 -6.07 16.96
N ILE A 91 -3.64 -7.19 17.32
CA ILE A 91 -3.46 -7.84 18.63
C ILE A 91 -2.00 -8.23 18.86
N SER A 92 -1.37 -8.87 17.88
CA SER A 92 0.03 -9.31 17.99
C SER A 92 0.99 -8.12 18.10
N SER A 93 0.71 -7.03 17.37
CA SER A 93 1.49 -5.80 17.43
C SER A 93 1.38 -5.14 18.81
N TYR A 94 0.18 -5.04 19.38
CA TYR A 94 -0.02 -4.51 20.73
C TYR A 94 0.78 -5.32 21.77
N ILE A 95 0.65 -6.66 21.74
CA ILE A 95 1.40 -7.54 22.64
C ILE A 95 2.91 -7.35 22.46
N GLY A 96 3.39 -7.25 21.21
CA GLY A 96 4.80 -7.01 20.90
C GLY A 96 5.31 -5.70 21.48
N LEU A 97 4.59 -4.60 21.26
CA LEU A 97 4.92 -3.28 21.80
C LEU A 97 4.92 -3.27 23.33
N TYR A 98 3.94 -3.93 23.96
CA TYR A 98 3.84 -4.01 25.42
C TYR A 98 5.04 -4.74 26.04
N ARG A 99 5.56 -5.75 25.34
CA ARG A 99 6.76 -6.48 25.78
C ARG A 99 8.03 -5.65 25.58
N LEU A 100 8.10 -4.86 24.50
CA LEU A 100 9.23 -3.97 24.25
C LEU A 100 9.32 -2.85 25.29
N SER A 101 8.18 -2.24 25.65
CA SER A 101 8.16 -1.20 26.68
C SER A 101 8.61 -1.74 28.04
N ARG A 102 8.18 -2.95 28.43
CA ARG A 102 8.64 -3.61 29.67
C ARG A 102 10.14 -3.90 29.71
N LYS A 103 10.73 -4.28 28.58
CA LYS A 103 12.17 -4.63 28.52
C LYS A 103 13.09 -3.43 28.54
N SER A 104 12.62 -2.28 28.03
CA SER A 104 13.47 -1.11 27.84
C SER A 104 13.75 -0.35 29.13
N GLY A 105 13.05 -0.66 30.24
CA GLY A 105 13.34 -0.11 31.58
C GLY A 105 13.07 1.38 31.76
N GLU A 106 12.99 2.14 30.68
CA GLU A 106 12.57 3.54 30.65
C GLU A 106 11.05 3.65 30.85
N ASN A 107 10.60 4.80 31.38
CA ASN A 107 9.21 5.26 31.44
C ASN A 107 8.60 5.46 30.04
N GLN A 108 8.81 4.51 29.12
CA GLN A 108 8.10 4.43 27.86
C GLN A 108 6.62 4.21 28.18
N THR A 109 5.82 5.21 27.80
CA THR A 109 4.36 5.16 27.80
C THR A 109 3.89 3.78 27.37
N SER A 110 3.09 3.13 28.22
CA SER A 110 2.48 1.85 27.89
C SER A 110 1.76 1.98 26.55
N PRO A 111 1.91 1.01 25.63
CA PRO A 111 1.28 1.13 24.33
C PRO A 111 -0.23 1.27 24.49
N GLU A 112 -0.80 2.19 23.73
CA GLU A 112 -2.25 2.38 23.73
C GLU A 112 -2.94 1.23 22.99
N TRP A 113 -4.12 0.87 23.46
CA TRP A 113 -4.98 -0.07 22.75
C TRP A 113 -5.46 0.58 21.45
N PRO A 114 -5.51 -0.15 20.31
CA PRO A 114 -6.00 0.44 19.07
C PRO A 114 -7.41 1.00 19.24
N SER A 115 -7.55 2.31 19.02
CA SER A 115 -8.80 3.04 19.09
C SER A 115 -9.20 3.54 17.71
N LYS A 116 -10.50 3.75 17.51
CA LYS A 116 -11.01 4.35 16.28
C LYS A 116 -10.57 5.81 16.27
N GLY A 117 -9.83 6.22 15.25
CA GLY A 117 -9.45 7.62 15.09
C GLY A 117 -10.70 8.48 14.94
N ASP A 118 -10.90 9.41 15.85
CA ASP A 118 -11.94 10.42 15.74
C ASP A 118 -11.45 11.54 14.81
N ASN A 119 -12.40 12.16 14.10
CA ASN A 119 -12.15 13.42 13.41
C ASN A 119 -11.98 14.52 14.45
N VAL A 120 -10.78 14.68 14.97
CA VAL A 120 -10.45 15.87 15.76
C VAL A 120 -10.21 17.00 14.76
N ARG A 121 -11.13 17.98 14.72
CA ARG A 121 -10.85 19.26 14.07
C ARG A 121 -9.73 19.92 14.87
N THR A 122 -8.51 19.81 14.37
CA THR A 122 -7.36 20.50 14.95
C THR A 122 -7.27 21.92 14.40
N ASN A 123 -6.90 22.86 15.26
CA ASN A 123 -6.62 24.22 14.85
C ASN A 123 -5.19 24.25 14.29
N HIS A 124 -5.02 23.74 13.06
CA HIS A 124 -3.72 23.59 12.42
C HIS A 124 -2.91 24.89 12.40
N GLU A 125 -3.58 26.03 12.18
CA GLU A 125 -2.93 27.35 12.19
C GLU A 125 -2.42 27.73 13.58
N ALA A 126 -3.20 27.49 14.64
CA ALA A 126 -2.73 27.70 16.01
C ALA A 126 -1.56 26.77 16.36
N ALA A 127 -1.66 25.48 16.04
CA ALA A 127 -0.58 24.53 16.29
C ALA A 127 0.71 24.90 15.53
N LEU A 128 0.59 25.45 14.33
CA LEU A 128 1.74 25.88 13.52
C LEU A 128 2.38 27.15 14.08
N ASN A 129 1.57 28.10 14.54
CA ASN A 129 2.06 29.29 15.24
C ASN A 129 2.75 28.91 16.56
N ASP A 130 2.14 28.05 17.37
CA ASP A 130 2.71 27.59 18.63
C ASP A 130 4.00 26.79 18.40
N PHE A 131 4.11 26.05 17.28
CA PHE A 131 5.30 25.29 16.92
C PHE A 131 6.50 26.19 16.63
N VAL A 132 6.28 27.40 16.08
CA VAL A 132 7.34 28.39 15.84
C VAL A 132 7.97 28.89 17.14
N PHE A 133 7.18 28.96 18.21
CA PHE A 133 7.61 29.50 19.51
C PHE A 133 7.94 28.43 20.55
N CYS A 134 7.88 27.13 20.21
CA CYS A 134 8.17 26.08 21.18
C CYS A 134 9.67 26.09 21.55
N THR A 135 9.95 25.96 22.85
CA THR A 135 11.33 25.98 23.38
C THR A 135 11.77 24.66 23.99
N ASP A 136 10.85 23.72 24.21
CA ASP A 136 11.13 22.42 24.81
C ASP A 136 10.60 21.25 23.98
N ARG A 137 11.19 20.07 24.21
CA ARG A 137 10.95 18.87 23.42
C ARG A 137 9.58 18.24 23.68
N GLU A 138 9.02 18.40 24.87
CA GLU A 138 7.70 17.83 25.19
C GLU A 138 6.61 18.63 24.46
N GLN A 139 6.69 19.96 24.51
CA GLN A 139 5.85 20.86 23.76
C GLN A 139 6.04 20.69 22.25
N GLU A 140 7.28 20.54 21.76
CA GLU A 140 7.56 20.23 20.36
C GLU A 140 6.87 18.93 19.91
N ASN A 141 6.94 17.86 20.72
CA ASN A 141 6.29 16.58 20.41
C ASN A 141 4.76 16.71 20.40
N ALA A 142 4.19 17.39 21.41
CA ALA A 142 2.75 17.61 21.48
C ALA A 142 2.23 18.41 20.28
N LEU A 143 2.95 19.46 19.88
CA LEU A 143 2.62 20.28 18.72
C LEU A 143 2.89 19.56 17.40
N ARG A 144 3.92 18.71 17.29
CA ARG A 144 4.11 17.80 16.15
C ARG A 144 2.94 16.84 16.02
N ASP A 145 2.48 16.27 17.13
CA ASP A 145 1.32 15.39 17.12
C ASP A 145 0.06 16.15 16.69
N GLU A 146 -0.14 17.37 17.19
CA GLU A 146 -1.26 18.25 16.79
C GLU A 146 -1.18 18.68 15.32
N LEU A 147 0.01 19.01 14.82
CA LEU A 147 0.26 19.29 13.41
C LEU A 147 0.07 18.05 12.56
N ASN A 148 0.48 16.86 13.03
CA ASN A 148 0.26 15.60 12.31
C ASN A 148 -1.22 15.19 12.30
N ARG A 149 -2.02 15.70 13.23
CA ARG A 149 -3.49 15.60 13.24
C ARG A 149 -4.17 16.54 12.23
N VAL A 150 -3.46 17.10 11.23
CA VAL A 150 -4.06 17.88 10.11
C VAL A 150 -5.38 17.27 9.71
N HIS A 151 -6.37 18.14 9.46
CA HIS A 151 -7.71 17.92 8.89
C HIS A 151 -7.73 16.92 7.71
N ARG A 152 -7.49 15.65 8.00
CA ARG A 152 -7.59 14.52 7.10
C ARG A 152 -8.73 13.70 7.67
N GLU A 153 -9.78 13.50 6.88
CA GLU A 153 -10.76 12.46 7.22
C GLU A 153 -9.99 11.21 7.64
N PRO A 154 -10.35 10.55 8.75
CA PRO A 154 -9.54 9.51 9.33
C PRO A 154 -9.42 8.47 8.21
N PRO A 155 -8.20 8.05 7.85
CA PRO A 155 -8.00 7.27 6.65
C PRO A 155 -8.88 6.01 6.75
N LEU A 156 -9.86 5.91 5.86
CA LEU A 156 -10.80 4.80 5.85
C LEU A 156 -10.00 3.50 5.82
N ARG A 157 -10.30 2.59 6.75
CA ARG A 157 -9.57 1.33 6.85
C ARG A 157 -9.60 0.60 5.49
N PRO A 158 -8.44 0.14 4.97
CA PRO A 158 -8.41 -0.66 3.77
C PRO A 158 -9.16 -1.98 3.97
N MET A 159 -9.81 -2.46 2.91
CA MET A 159 -10.42 -3.79 2.89
C MET A 159 -9.42 -4.80 2.34
N THR A 160 -8.97 -5.71 3.20
CA THR A 160 -7.99 -6.75 2.86
C THR A 160 -8.66 -7.93 2.16
N LEU A 161 -8.11 -8.35 1.02
CA LEU A 161 -8.46 -9.58 0.29
C LEU A 161 -7.24 -10.50 0.28
N ALA A 162 -7.35 -11.56 1.09
CA ALA A 162 -6.24 -12.39 1.52
C ALA A 162 -5.59 -13.27 0.44
N ARG A 163 -6.31 -13.54 -0.66
CA ARG A 163 -5.91 -14.47 -1.71
C ARG A 163 -6.16 -13.85 -3.09
N MET A 164 -5.30 -14.17 -4.06
CA MET A 164 -5.48 -13.73 -5.46
C MET A 164 -6.86 -14.06 -6.03
N ARG A 165 -7.41 -15.25 -5.73
CA ARG A 165 -8.72 -15.67 -6.25
C ARG A 165 -9.88 -14.78 -5.80
N ASP A 166 -9.68 -14.01 -4.73
CA ASP A 166 -10.69 -13.12 -4.15
C ASP A 166 -10.64 -11.71 -4.80
N ALA A 167 -9.53 -11.38 -5.48
CA ALA A 167 -9.28 -10.10 -6.14
C ALA A 167 -8.50 -10.27 -7.45
N ARG A 168 -8.98 -11.08 -8.38
CA ARG A 168 -8.20 -11.49 -9.56
C ARG A 168 -8.14 -10.39 -10.62
N ILE A 169 -6.94 -10.02 -11.08
CA ILE A 169 -6.74 -9.09 -12.20
C ILE A 169 -6.87 -9.86 -13.52
N ILE A 170 -7.76 -9.41 -14.41
CA ILE A 170 -8.08 -10.08 -15.67
C ILE A 170 -7.99 -9.12 -16.86
N ARG A 171 -7.71 -9.68 -18.03
CA ARG A 171 -7.91 -9.04 -19.33
C ARG A 171 -9.20 -9.58 -19.95
N ILE A 172 -10.12 -8.69 -20.31
CA ILE A 172 -11.44 -9.03 -20.83
C ILE A 172 -11.44 -9.00 -22.35
N GLY A 173 -11.86 -10.11 -22.97
CA GLY A 173 -12.08 -10.21 -24.42
C GLY A 173 -10.83 -9.89 -25.26
N GLU A 174 -11.06 -9.58 -26.53
CA GLU A 174 -10.01 -9.29 -27.52
C GLU A 174 -9.38 -7.91 -27.32
N THR A 175 -10.15 -6.95 -26.79
CA THR A 175 -9.68 -5.58 -26.50
C THR A 175 -8.52 -5.54 -25.50
N GLY A 176 -8.33 -6.60 -24.71
CA GLY A 176 -7.30 -6.66 -23.68
C GLY A 176 -7.52 -5.70 -22.49
N ALA A 177 -8.72 -5.13 -22.37
CA ALA A 177 -9.08 -4.19 -21.31
C ALA A 177 -8.93 -4.82 -19.93
N LEU A 178 -8.35 -4.07 -18.99
CA LEU A 178 -8.07 -4.57 -17.64
C LEU A 178 -9.26 -4.37 -16.70
N ALA A 179 -9.55 -5.40 -15.92
CA ALA A 179 -10.51 -5.35 -14.83
C ALA A 179 -10.06 -6.22 -13.67
N VAL A 180 -10.63 -5.97 -12.49
CA VAL A 180 -10.47 -6.84 -11.33
C VAL A 180 -11.80 -7.52 -11.02
N GLU A 181 -11.74 -8.84 -10.85
CA GLU A 181 -12.83 -9.65 -10.35
C GLU A 181 -12.76 -9.72 -8.83
N LEU A 182 -13.74 -9.11 -8.15
CA LEU A 182 -13.80 -9.03 -6.69
C LEU A 182 -14.89 -9.94 -6.15
N ASN A 183 -14.52 -10.88 -5.28
CA ASN A 183 -15.45 -11.76 -4.57
C ASN A 183 -15.88 -11.13 -3.24
N ILE A 184 -16.71 -10.08 -3.29
CA ILE A 184 -17.06 -9.28 -2.10
C ILE A 184 -18.56 -9.29 -1.79
N VAL A 185 -19.37 -9.96 -2.61
CA VAL A 185 -20.82 -9.99 -2.44
C VAL A 185 -21.24 -11.37 -1.89
N PRO A 186 -22.01 -11.43 -0.79
CA PRO A 186 -22.57 -12.70 -0.31
C PRO A 186 -23.49 -13.32 -1.36
N MET A 187 -23.38 -14.63 -1.62
CA MET A 187 -24.28 -15.32 -2.56
C MET A 187 -25.76 -15.23 -2.15
N LYS A 188 -26.04 -15.16 -0.85
CA LYS A 188 -27.39 -15.04 -0.28
C LYS A 188 -28.00 -13.64 -0.42
N ASN A 189 -27.24 -12.65 -0.92
CA ASN A 189 -27.75 -11.30 -1.08
C ASN A 189 -28.75 -11.23 -2.24
N LYS A 190 -30.05 -11.13 -1.92
CA LYS A 190 -31.15 -11.01 -2.91
C LYS A 190 -31.00 -9.81 -3.85
N LYS A 191 -30.29 -8.75 -3.45
CA LYS A 191 -30.02 -7.55 -4.27
C LYS A 191 -28.79 -7.70 -5.17
N ALA A 192 -28.06 -8.81 -5.09
CA ALA A 192 -26.91 -9.08 -5.94
C ALA A 192 -27.37 -9.37 -7.37
N ARG A 193 -26.83 -8.61 -8.33
CA ARG A 193 -27.03 -8.92 -9.75
C ARG A 193 -26.02 -9.94 -10.21
N LEU A 194 -26.42 -10.74 -11.18
CA LEU A 194 -25.52 -11.66 -11.86
C LEU A 194 -24.44 -10.86 -12.60
N SER A 195 -23.18 -11.05 -12.22
CA SER A 195 -22.03 -10.58 -12.97
C SER A 195 -21.68 -11.64 -14.01
N THR A 196 -21.70 -11.23 -15.28
CA THR A 196 -21.28 -12.08 -16.41
C THR A 196 -19.87 -11.67 -16.81
N ARG A 197 -18.96 -12.64 -16.83
CA ARG A 197 -17.60 -12.48 -17.32
C ARG A 197 -17.49 -13.22 -18.65
N VAL A 198 -17.04 -12.49 -19.68
CA VAL A 198 -16.67 -13.06 -20.99
C VAL A 198 -15.35 -13.83 -20.86
N ALA A 199 -15.05 -14.72 -21.80
CA ALA A 199 -13.73 -15.34 -21.87
C ALA A 199 -12.61 -14.27 -21.95
N GLY A 200 -11.44 -14.61 -21.43
CA GLY A 200 -10.31 -13.69 -21.36
C GLY A 200 -9.07 -14.37 -20.78
N LYS A 201 -8.15 -13.58 -20.22
CA LYS A 201 -6.91 -14.09 -19.62
C LYS A 201 -6.70 -13.56 -18.22
N ASP A 202 -6.08 -14.36 -17.36
CA ASP A 202 -5.48 -13.86 -16.13
C ASP A 202 -4.39 -12.87 -16.51
N ALA A 203 -4.48 -11.63 -16.04
CA ALA A 203 -3.54 -10.60 -16.47
C ALA A 203 -2.11 -10.89 -15.97
N VAL A 204 -2.02 -11.58 -14.83
CA VAL A 204 -0.79 -11.88 -14.10
C VAL A 204 -0.15 -13.15 -14.64
N SER A 205 -0.88 -14.27 -14.64
CA SER A 205 -0.33 -15.58 -15.05
C SER A 205 -0.42 -15.85 -16.55
N LYS A 206 -1.17 -15.05 -17.32
CA LYS A 206 -1.45 -15.24 -18.76
C LYS A 206 -2.30 -16.46 -19.11
N ASN A 207 -2.75 -17.22 -18.11
CA ASN A 207 -3.60 -18.38 -18.33
C ASN A 207 -4.99 -17.97 -18.82
N ASP A 208 -5.58 -18.81 -19.68
CA ASP A 208 -6.92 -18.58 -20.18
C ASP A 208 -7.97 -18.72 -19.07
N ILE A 209 -8.96 -17.84 -19.12
CA ILE A 209 -10.08 -17.78 -18.21
C ILE A 209 -11.36 -17.99 -19.00
N LYS A 210 -12.07 -19.09 -18.69
CA LYS A 210 -13.38 -19.38 -19.28
C LYS A 210 -14.42 -18.34 -18.86
N ALA A 211 -15.39 -18.10 -19.74
CA ALA A 211 -16.56 -17.31 -19.42
C ALA A 211 -17.28 -17.89 -18.19
N SER A 212 -17.83 -17.03 -17.34
CA SER A 212 -18.53 -17.48 -16.13
C SER A 212 -19.58 -16.47 -15.68
N LYS A 213 -20.65 -16.96 -15.05
CA LYS A 213 -21.68 -16.13 -14.41
C LYS A 213 -21.60 -16.33 -12.91
N SER A 214 -21.62 -15.25 -12.12
CA SER A 214 -21.57 -15.33 -10.66
C SER A 214 -22.35 -14.19 -10.01
N ARG A 215 -23.09 -14.50 -8.93
CA ARG A 215 -23.77 -13.49 -8.10
C ARG A 215 -22.90 -12.94 -6.96
N SER A 216 -21.82 -13.64 -6.60
CA SER A 216 -20.92 -13.22 -5.52
C SER A 216 -19.78 -12.31 -5.97
N LYS A 217 -19.54 -12.26 -7.29
CA LYS A 217 -18.42 -11.54 -7.88
C LYS A 217 -18.90 -10.27 -8.57
N ILE A 218 -18.07 -9.24 -8.54
CA ILE A 218 -18.23 -8.04 -9.37
C ILE A 218 -16.97 -7.81 -10.20
N LEU A 219 -17.14 -7.36 -11.44
CA LEU A 219 -16.05 -6.90 -12.29
C LEU A 219 -15.90 -5.39 -12.17
N VAL A 220 -14.73 -4.90 -11.77
CA VAL A 220 -14.45 -3.46 -11.67
C VAL A 220 -13.35 -3.12 -12.68
N PRO A 221 -13.59 -2.23 -13.65
CA PRO A 221 -12.54 -1.77 -14.55
C PRO A 221 -11.37 -1.18 -13.77
N LEU A 222 -10.16 -1.40 -14.25
CA LEU A 222 -8.96 -0.85 -13.63
C LEU A 222 -8.09 -0.16 -14.67
N SER A 223 -7.27 0.77 -14.19
CA SER A 223 -6.32 1.54 -14.99
C SER A 223 -4.97 1.56 -14.31
N CYS A 224 -3.91 1.44 -15.10
CA CYS A 224 -2.52 1.55 -14.68
C CYS A 224 -1.64 2.05 -15.83
N SER A 225 -0.39 2.39 -15.52
CA SER A 225 0.58 2.75 -16.54
C SER A 225 1.15 1.51 -17.23
N LYS A 226 1.71 1.69 -18.43
CA LYS A 226 2.41 0.60 -19.16
C LYS A 226 3.51 -0.06 -18.33
N TRP A 227 4.19 0.70 -17.48
CA TRP A 227 5.20 0.17 -16.56
C TRP A 227 4.61 -0.88 -15.61
N HIS A 228 3.40 -0.66 -15.09
CA HIS A 228 2.74 -1.65 -14.23
C HIS A 228 2.47 -2.95 -14.99
N GLU A 229 2.02 -2.85 -16.24
CA GLU A 229 1.76 -4.03 -17.07
C GLU A 229 3.04 -4.83 -17.33
N GLN A 230 4.12 -4.14 -17.69
CA GLN A 230 5.42 -4.75 -17.97
C GLN A 230 6.07 -5.35 -16.73
N LYS A 231 5.89 -4.73 -15.56
CA LYS A 231 6.55 -5.17 -14.31
C LYS A 231 5.78 -6.26 -13.57
N PHE A 232 4.44 -6.16 -13.51
CA PHE A 232 3.60 -7.00 -12.65
C PHE A 232 2.59 -7.89 -13.40
N LEU A 233 2.29 -7.58 -14.66
CA LEU A 233 1.28 -8.31 -15.45
C LEU A 233 1.95 -8.97 -16.66
N ASN A 234 3.13 -9.58 -16.48
CA ASN A 234 3.97 -10.10 -17.57
C ASN A 234 4.08 -11.64 -17.63
N GLY A 235 3.46 -12.37 -16.70
CA GLY A 235 3.59 -13.84 -16.60
C GLY A 235 4.62 -14.32 -15.57
N ASN A 236 5.57 -13.47 -15.16
CA ASN A 236 6.72 -13.85 -14.33
C ASN A 236 6.54 -13.53 -12.84
N THR A 237 5.39 -12.99 -12.46
CA THR A 237 5.08 -12.64 -11.07
C THR A 237 3.87 -13.42 -10.58
N LYS A 238 3.79 -13.68 -9.28
CA LYS A 238 2.62 -14.31 -8.66
C LYS A 238 1.86 -13.29 -7.83
N HIS A 239 0.60 -13.05 -8.17
CA HIS A 239 -0.28 -12.22 -7.34
C HIS A 239 -0.65 -12.97 -6.06
N ARG A 240 -0.46 -12.35 -4.88
CA ARG A 240 -0.66 -12.98 -3.57
C ARG A 240 -1.91 -12.47 -2.86
N SER A 241 -1.95 -11.17 -2.61
CA SER A 241 -2.98 -10.52 -1.81
C SER A 241 -3.31 -9.15 -2.40
N SER A 242 -4.43 -8.56 -1.96
CA SER A 242 -4.77 -7.19 -2.33
C SER A 242 -5.38 -6.41 -1.17
N LEU A 243 -5.17 -5.11 -1.15
CA LEU A 243 -5.93 -4.16 -0.35
C LEU A 243 -6.79 -3.29 -1.27
N ILE A 244 -8.03 -3.05 -0.89
CA ILE A 244 -8.88 -2.05 -1.53
C ILE A 244 -8.89 -0.81 -0.63
N VAL A 245 -8.43 0.31 -1.18
CA VAL A 245 -8.32 1.60 -0.48
C VAL A 245 -9.25 2.61 -1.14
N ARG A 246 -9.90 3.43 -0.32
CA ARG A 246 -10.63 4.62 -0.77
C ARG A 246 -9.85 5.87 -0.37
N LYS A 247 -9.66 6.79 -1.32
CA LYS A 247 -9.11 8.14 -1.06
C LYS A 247 -10.09 9.17 -1.65
N GLY A 248 -10.82 9.86 -0.78
CA GLY A 248 -11.95 10.71 -1.18
C GLY A 248 -12.99 9.92 -1.97
N SER A 249 -13.28 10.34 -3.21
CA SER A 249 -14.23 9.65 -4.11
C SER A 249 -13.59 8.51 -4.94
N ARG A 250 -12.26 8.33 -4.85
CA ARG A 250 -11.50 7.42 -5.72
C ARG A 250 -11.18 6.11 -5.01
N TRP A 251 -11.12 5.04 -5.81
CA TRP A 251 -10.84 3.68 -5.34
C TRP A 251 -9.54 3.16 -5.95
N PHE A 252 -8.77 2.43 -5.15
CA PHE A 252 -7.49 1.86 -5.55
C PHE A 252 -7.38 0.41 -5.09
N LEU A 253 -6.72 -0.41 -5.92
CA LEU A 253 -6.31 -1.77 -5.59
C LEU A 253 -4.80 -1.76 -5.39
N LEU A 254 -4.35 -2.06 -4.17
CA LEU A 254 -2.95 -2.29 -3.85
C LEU A 254 -2.71 -3.79 -3.89
N ALA A 255 -2.16 -4.29 -4.99
CA ALA A 255 -1.91 -5.72 -5.18
C ALA A 255 -0.46 -6.05 -4.84
N GLN A 256 -0.27 -7.10 -4.05
CA GLN A 256 1.04 -7.62 -3.68
C GLN A 256 1.42 -8.76 -4.64
N PHE A 257 2.60 -8.63 -5.23
CA PHE A 257 3.17 -9.60 -6.15
C PHE A 257 4.43 -10.19 -5.54
N GLU A 258 4.62 -11.47 -5.77
CA GLU A 258 5.89 -12.16 -5.56
C GLU A 258 6.63 -12.26 -6.88
N THR A 259 7.90 -11.91 -6.86
CA THR A 259 8.84 -12.01 -7.96
C THR A 259 10.10 -12.72 -7.48
N THR A 260 10.75 -13.43 -8.39
CA THR A 260 12.10 -13.93 -8.12
C THR A 260 13.06 -12.75 -8.17
N ALA A 261 13.83 -12.54 -7.10
CA ALA A 261 14.89 -11.55 -7.11
C ALA A 261 15.96 -11.98 -8.12
N LYS A 262 16.43 -11.04 -8.94
CA LYS A 262 17.65 -11.28 -9.73
C LYS A 262 18.80 -11.46 -8.74
N PRO A 263 19.68 -12.46 -8.94
CA PRO A 263 20.89 -12.55 -8.12
C PRO A 263 21.66 -11.24 -8.27
N VAL A 264 22.01 -10.63 -7.14
CA VAL A 264 22.98 -9.53 -7.13
C VAL A 264 24.32 -10.18 -7.46
N PRO A 265 25.01 -9.76 -8.53
CA PRO A 265 26.28 -10.35 -8.86
C PRO A 265 27.26 -10.14 -7.69
N ALA A 266 28.13 -11.12 -7.46
CA ALA A 266 28.97 -11.20 -6.27
C ALA A 266 30.15 -10.21 -6.29
N ASP A 267 30.19 -9.28 -7.24
CA ASP A 267 31.05 -8.11 -7.16
C ASP A 267 30.56 -7.26 -5.99
N LYS A 268 31.11 -7.55 -4.81
CA LYS A 268 30.88 -6.91 -3.51
C LYS A 268 31.24 -5.42 -3.56
N ARG A 269 30.44 -4.66 -4.28
CA ARG A 269 30.55 -3.22 -4.43
C ARG A 269 29.43 -2.61 -3.62
N PHE A 270 29.81 -1.78 -2.66
CA PHE A 270 28.89 -1.11 -1.76
C PHE A 270 28.64 0.28 -2.29
N LEU A 271 27.37 0.64 -2.48
CA LEU A 271 26.99 2.02 -2.76
C LEU A 271 26.70 2.71 -1.42
N GLY A 272 27.61 3.57 -0.98
CA GLY A 272 27.36 4.55 0.07
C GLY A 272 26.49 5.67 -0.47
N VAL A 273 25.37 5.94 0.19
CA VAL A 273 24.47 7.05 -0.12
C VAL A 273 24.39 7.94 1.11
N ASP A 274 24.90 9.16 1.01
CA ASP A 274 24.77 10.18 2.04
C ASP A 274 23.78 11.25 1.59
N ARG A 275 23.01 11.81 2.53
CA ARG A 275 22.00 12.84 2.25
C ARG A 275 22.30 14.07 3.09
N GLY A 276 22.69 15.15 2.43
CA GLY A 276 23.02 16.42 3.08
C GLY A 276 22.02 17.53 2.78
N VAL A 277 22.09 18.61 3.58
CA VAL A 277 21.28 19.83 3.39
C VAL A 277 21.74 20.62 2.16
N LYS A 278 23.06 20.71 1.94
CA LYS A 278 23.66 21.44 0.81
C LYS A 278 23.73 20.60 -0.47
N THR A 279 24.03 19.32 -0.34
CA THR A 279 24.04 18.34 -1.43
C THR A 279 23.00 17.27 -1.12
N PRO A 280 21.86 17.25 -1.83
CA PRO A 280 20.74 16.37 -1.50
C PRO A 280 21.13 14.90 -1.43
N VAL A 281 22.06 14.48 -2.29
CA VAL A 281 22.61 13.12 -2.32
C VAL A 281 24.08 13.16 -2.73
N ALA A 282 24.95 12.51 -1.95
CA ALA A 282 26.31 12.16 -2.35
C ALA A 282 26.42 10.63 -2.48
N LEU A 283 27.12 10.16 -3.52
CA LEU A 283 27.25 8.74 -3.82
C LEU A 283 28.73 8.33 -3.81
N ALA A 284 29.04 7.24 -3.12
CA ALA A 284 30.36 6.62 -3.14
C ALA A 284 30.23 5.13 -3.47
N LEU A 285 31.01 4.66 -4.43
CA LEU A 285 31.13 3.22 -4.71
C LEU A 285 32.39 2.69 -4.04
N ALA A 286 32.22 1.84 -3.04
CA ALA A 286 33.30 1.17 -2.33
C ALA A 286 33.42 -0.30 -2.75
N ASP A 287 34.62 -0.86 -2.70
CA ASP A 287 34.82 -2.31 -2.79
C ASP A 287 34.63 -3.01 -1.43
N ASP A 288 34.86 -4.32 -1.38
CA ASP A 288 34.71 -5.13 -0.17
C ASP A 288 35.79 -4.92 0.89
N ARG A 289 36.78 -4.10 0.58
CA ARG A 289 37.82 -3.64 1.50
C ARG A 289 37.57 -2.22 1.97
N GLY A 290 36.42 -1.63 1.61
CA GLY A 290 36.06 -0.26 1.96
C GLY A 290 36.80 0.80 1.15
N GLN A 291 37.54 0.44 0.09
CA GLN A 291 38.17 1.44 -0.76
C GLN A 291 37.15 2.08 -1.70
N VAL A 292 37.01 3.39 -1.61
CA VAL A 292 36.17 4.18 -2.51
C VAL A 292 36.81 4.21 -3.90
N LYS A 293 36.18 3.55 -4.87
CA LYS A 293 36.62 3.52 -6.28
C LYS A 293 36.09 4.70 -7.09
N LYS A 294 34.96 5.27 -6.67
CA LYS A 294 34.35 6.44 -7.31
C LYS A 294 33.54 7.21 -6.27
N CYS A 295 33.71 8.53 -6.24
CA CYS A 295 32.88 9.44 -5.47
C CYS A 295 32.25 10.44 -6.45
N ASP A 296 30.95 10.66 -6.35
CA ASP A 296 30.24 11.66 -7.13
C ASP A 296 29.40 12.52 -6.18
N THR A 297 29.75 13.79 -6.10
CA THR A 297 29.01 14.84 -5.40
C THR A 297 28.24 15.66 -6.41
N ALA A 298 27.43 15.01 -7.24
CA ALA A 298 26.62 15.73 -8.21
C ALA A 298 25.55 16.57 -7.48
N ALA A 299 25.67 17.89 -7.57
CA ALA A 299 24.49 18.74 -7.52
C ALA A 299 23.56 18.26 -8.64
N TRP A 300 22.39 17.77 -8.28
CA TRP A 300 21.52 16.96 -9.15
C TRP A 300 21.03 17.77 -10.36
N ALA A 301 21.82 17.78 -11.44
CA ALA A 301 21.49 18.40 -12.73
C ALA A 301 21.34 17.32 -13.81
N GLY A 302 20.39 16.40 -13.61
CA GLY A 302 19.62 15.72 -14.65
C GLY A 302 20.30 14.93 -15.81
N ASN A 303 21.63 14.87 -15.95
CA ASN A 303 22.28 14.21 -17.09
C ASN A 303 23.18 13.06 -16.64
N TRP A 304 22.70 11.83 -16.85
CA TRP A 304 23.54 10.64 -16.77
C TRP A 304 24.37 10.51 -18.06
N PRO A 305 25.67 10.16 -18.00
CA PRO A 305 26.45 9.88 -19.21
C PRO A 305 25.88 8.63 -19.89
N SER A 306 25.45 8.78 -21.12
CA SER A 306 25.00 7.67 -21.96
C SER A 306 26.20 6.84 -22.39
N ASP A 307 26.65 5.92 -21.53
CA ASP A 307 27.56 4.85 -21.93
C ASP A 307 26.78 3.82 -22.76
N GLY A 308 26.54 4.18 -24.02
CA GLY A 308 26.71 3.34 -25.20
C GLY A 308 25.94 2.04 -25.40
N ARG A 309 24.99 1.61 -24.55
CA ARG A 309 24.27 0.33 -24.75
C ARG A 309 22.76 0.30 -24.48
N TYR A 310 22.07 1.41 -24.66
CA TYR A 310 20.62 1.38 -24.84
C TYR A 310 20.21 2.35 -25.95
N GLY A 311 20.11 1.81 -27.17
CA GLY A 311 19.49 2.51 -28.29
C GLY A 311 18.02 2.82 -27.98
N ARG A 312 17.77 4.05 -27.53
CA ARG A 312 16.47 4.70 -27.72
C ARG A 312 16.64 5.70 -28.84
N SER A 313 16.20 5.34 -30.03
CA SER A 313 15.85 6.31 -31.07
C SER A 313 14.73 7.18 -30.52
N SER A 314 15.09 8.40 -30.11
CA SER A 314 14.12 9.48 -29.91
C SER A 314 14.01 10.26 -31.22
N PRO A 315 12.82 10.77 -31.57
CA PRO A 315 12.50 11.23 -32.91
C PRO A 315 13.25 12.53 -33.23
N GLN A 316 13.81 12.62 -34.43
CA GLN A 316 14.36 13.85 -34.98
C GLN A 316 13.29 14.95 -34.95
N ARG A 317 13.50 15.96 -34.11
CA ARG A 317 12.81 17.24 -34.25
C ARG A 317 13.25 17.85 -35.57
N ALA A 318 12.29 18.11 -36.45
CA ALA A 318 12.49 18.84 -37.70
C ALA A 318 13.18 20.18 -37.41
N LYS A 319 14.29 20.43 -38.11
CA LYS A 319 14.96 21.73 -38.16
C LYS A 319 14.05 22.70 -38.92
N THR A 320 13.57 23.74 -38.26
CA THR A 320 13.05 24.94 -38.93
C THR A 320 14.25 25.83 -39.29
N PRO A 321 14.50 26.18 -40.55
CA PRO A 321 15.51 27.17 -40.92
C PRO A 321 14.89 28.57 -40.97
N GLY A 322 15.64 29.59 -40.54
CA GLY A 322 15.31 30.99 -40.86
C GLY A 322 15.51 31.96 -39.71
N SER A 323 16.75 32.40 -39.53
CA SER A 323 17.09 33.69 -38.93
C SER A 323 16.46 34.82 -39.76
N ILE A 324 15.60 35.63 -39.16
CA ILE A 324 15.25 36.94 -39.70
C ILE A 324 15.97 37.99 -38.86
N ILE A 325 16.89 38.66 -39.54
CA ILE A 325 17.68 39.81 -39.09
C ILE A 325 16.72 40.98 -38.83
N ALA A 326 16.87 41.64 -37.70
CA ALA A 326 16.20 42.89 -37.40
C ALA A 326 16.69 43.98 -38.37
N GLN A 327 15.77 44.63 -39.07
CA GLN A 327 16.03 45.92 -39.73
C GLN A 327 15.40 47.06 -38.91
N PRO A 328 16.10 48.20 -38.77
CA PRO A 328 15.61 49.35 -38.02
C PRO A 328 14.58 50.17 -38.84
N LEU A 329 13.64 50.77 -38.12
CA LEU A 329 12.64 51.70 -38.66
C LEU A 329 13.33 52.97 -39.24
N PRO A 330 12.92 53.46 -40.42
CA PRO A 330 13.31 54.79 -40.87
C PRO A 330 12.49 55.86 -40.14
N ALA A 331 13.18 56.95 -39.77
CA ALA A 331 12.58 58.21 -39.37
C ALA A 331 12.01 58.92 -40.60
N GLY A 332 10.78 59.43 -40.49
CA GLY A 332 10.05 60.13 -41.54
C GLY A 332 8.56 59.87 -41.41
#